data_AF-A0A843EWK1-F1
#
_entry.id   AF-A0A843EWK1-F1
#
_cell.length_a   1.000
_cell.length_b   1.000
_cell.length_c   1.000
_cell.angle_alpha   90.00
_cell.angle_beta   90.00
_cell.angle_gamma   90.00
#
_symmetry.space_group_name_H-M   'P 1'
#
loop_
_entity.id
_entity.type
_entity.pdbx_description
1 polymer ?
#
loop_
_entity_poly.entity_id
_entity_poly.type
_entity_poly.pdbx_seq_one_letter_code
_entity_poly.pdbx_strand_id
1 'polypeptide(L)'
;SIAGPVVNIVLALVFLLIGAAIYGPAHYNATMQYIFIVCTLGFSTNSYLAVFNLIPIWNLDGSKVLAWNIIVWIITIAIAGVMTYLSMTMGAENIIRMILGL
;
A
#
# COMPACT_ATOMS: atom_id res chain seq x y z
N SER A 1 15.59 -10.04 2.35
CA SER A 1 14.86 -10.31 3.60
C SER A 1 13.38 -10.07 3.35
N ILE A 2 12.46 -10.67 4.10
CA ILE A 2 11.03 -10.40 3.91
C ILE A 2 10.53 -9.16 4.65
N ALA A 3 11.31 -8.66 5.62
CA ALA A 3 10.92 -7.55 6.48
C ALA A 3 10.63 -6.27 5.69
N GLY A 4 11.43 -5.94 4.67
CA GLY A 4 11.24 -4.76 3.84
C GLY A 4 9.85 -4.72 3.16
N PRO A 5 9.53 -5.71 2.30
CA PRO A 5 8.20 -5.82 1.68
C PRO A 5 7.04 -5.80 2.69
N VAL A 6 7.17 -6.51 3.80
CA VAL A 6 6.10 -6.61 4.82
C VAL A 6 5.86 -5.26 5.50
N VAL A 7 6.92 -4.53 5.86
CA VAL A 7 6.79 -3.20 6.47
C VAL A 7 6.08 -2.23 5.52
N ASN A 8 6.41 -2.28 4.22
CA ASN A 8 5.74 -1.46 3.22
C ASN A 8 4.25 -1.81 3.08
N ILE A 9 3.90 -3.10 3.07
CA ILE A 9 2.49 -3.53 3.05
C ILE A 9 1.74 -3.02 4.29
N VAL A 10 2.34 -3.17 5.48
CA VAL A 10 1.74 -2.71 6.74
C VAL A 10 1.56 -1.19 6.73
N LEU A 11 2.57 -0.43 6.32
CA LEU A 11 2.49 1.04 6.23
C LEU A 11 1.39 1.47 5.25
N ALA A 12 1.29 0.83 4.10
CA ALA A 12 0.23 1.14 3.15
C ALA A 12 -1.15 0.93 3.78
N LEU A 13 -1.39 -0.21 4.44
CA LEU A 13 -2.67 -0.47 5.13
C LEU A 13 -2.95 0.53 6.26
N VAL A 14 -1.93 0.91 7.03
CA VAL A 14 -2.06 1.92 8.10
C VAL A 14 -2.50 3.25 7.52
N PHE A 15 -1.87 3.73 6.45
CA PHE A 15 -2.28 4.96 5.78
C PHE A 15 -3.69 4.89 5.20
N LEU A 16 -4.09 3.74 4.65
CA LEU A 16 -5.45 3.54 4.14
C LEU A 16 -6.49 3.63 5.26
N LEU A 17 -6.23 2.97 6.39
CA LEU A 17 -7.12 2.98 7.56
C LEU A 17 -7.24 4.37 8.18
N ILE A 18 -6.12 5.10 8.31
CA ILE A 18 -6.13 6.49 8.79
C ILE A 18 -6.92 7.36 7.82
N GLY A 19 -6.65 7.25 6.51
CA GLY A 19 -7.38 7.98 5.46
C GLY A 19 -8.89 7.73 5.52
N ALA A 20 -9.32 6.48 5.73
CA ALA A 20 -10.72 6.13 5.90
C ALA A 20 -11.34 6.76 7.16
N ALA A 21 -10.63 6.72 8.29
CA ALA A 21 -11.11 7.31 9.54
C ALA A 21 -11.31 8.84 9.46
N ILE A 22 -10.49 9.53 8.67
CA ILE A 22 -10.54 10.99 8.52
C ILE A 22 -11.30 11.48 7.28
N TYR A 23 -11.85 10.58 6.47
CA TYR A 23 -12.49 10.91 5.19
C TYR A 23 -13.60 11.96 5.34
N GLY A 24 -14.51 11.79 6.30
CA GLY A 24 -15.57 12.77 6.57
C GLY A 24 -15.03 14.16 6.96
N PRO A 25 -14.24 14.27 8.05
CA PRO A 25 -13.63 15.53 8.48
C PRO A 25 -12.77 16.23 7.42
N ALA A 26 -12.12 15.47 6.52
CA ALA A 26 -11.29 16.03 5.45
C ALA A 26 -12.05 16.93 4.46
N HIS A 27 -13.39 16.81 4.37
CA HIS A 27 -14.20 17.65 3.49
C HIS A 27 -14.48 19.05 4.06
N TYR A 28 -14.31 19.23 5.38
CA TYR A 28 -14.71 20.46 6.06
C TYR A 28 -13.54 21.24 6.66
N ASN A 29 -12.33 20.66 6.68
CA ASN A 29 -11.15 21.26 7.30
C ASN A 29 -9.91 21.11 6.40
N ALA A 30 -9.31 22.23 6.02
CA ALA A 30 -8.14 22.25 5.13
C ALA A 30 -6.95 21.46 5.69
N THR A 31 -6.68 21.52 7.00
CA THR A 31 -5.62 20.72 7.63
C THR A 31 -5.91 19.22 7.50
N MET A 32 -7.16 18.82 7.72
CA MET A 32 -7.57 17.41 7.57
C MET A 32 -7.50 16.95 6.10
N GLN A 33 -7.78 17.85 5.15
CA GLN A 33 -7.60 17.58 3.73
C GLN A 33 -6.14 17.31 3.37
N TYR A 34 -5.19 18.10 3.90
CA TYR A 34 -3.77 17.84 3.67
C TYR A 34 -3.32 16.51 4.27
N ILE A 35 -3.77 16.17 5.49
CA ILE A 35 -3.47 14.87 6.11
C ILE A 35 -4.05 13.73 5.27
N PHE A 36 -5.27 13.88 4.75
CA PHE A 36 -5.88 12.91 3.85
C PHE A 36 -5.06 12.70 2.58
N ILE A 37 -4.56 13.77 1.95
CA ILE A 37 -3.67 13.68 0.78
C ILE A 37 -2.37 12.94 1.14
N VAL A 38 -1.78 13.23 2.30
CA VAL A 38 -0.59 12.49 2.76
C VAL A 38 -0.90 11.01 2.96
N CYS A 39 -2.09 10.67 3.48
CA CYS A 39 -2.50 9.27 3.63
C CYS A 39 -2.70 8.56 2.29
N THR A 40 -3.35 9.21 1.31
CA THR A 40 -3.55 8.62 -0.01
C THR A 40 -2.23 8.41 -0.76
N LEU A 41 -1.31 9.39 -0.68
CA LEU A 41 0.06 9.26 -1.20
C LEU A 41 0.85 8.20 -0.44
N GLY A 42 0.69 8.12 0.88
CA GLY A 42 1.31 7.14 1.76
C GLY A 42 0.91 5.72 1.39
N PHE A 43 -0.38 5.45 1.17
CA PHE A 43 -0.86 4.16 0.66
C PHE A 43 -0.22 3.81 -0.68
N SER A 44 -0.31 4.72 -1.66
CA SER A 44 0.17 4.48 -3.02
C SER A 44 1.68 4.26 -3.10
N THR A 45 2.46 5.06 -2.37
CA THR A 45 3.92 4.96 -2.36
C THR A 45 4.37 3.67 -1.69
N ASN A 46 3.79 3.32 -0.55
CA ASN A 46 4.19 2.11 0.18
C ASN A 46 3.74 0.83 -0.55
N SER A 47 2.56 0.82 -1.20
CA SER A 47 2.17 -0.33 -2.03
C SER A 47 3.14 -0.54 -3.18
N TYR A 48 3.54 0.53 -3.86
CA TYR A 48 4.51 0.47 -4.95
C TYR A 48 5.89 0.00 -4.46
N LEU A 49 6.37 0.53 -3.34
CA LEU A 49 7.64 0.11 -2.74
C LEU A 49 7.62 -1.35 -2.29
N ALA A 50 6.47 -1.87 -1.85
CA ALA A 50 6.32 -3.30 -1.54
C ALA A 50 6.53 -4.17 -2.79
N VAL A 51 5.91 -3.82 -3.91
CA VAL A 51 6.12 -4.51 -5.19
C VAL A 51 7.56 -4.39 -5.64
N PHE A 52 8.11 -3.18 -5.64
CA PHE A 52 9.48 -2.92 -6.07
C PHE A 52 10.49 -3.75 -5.29
N ASN A 53 10.33 -3.85 -3.96
CA ASN A 53 11.19 -4.67 -3.12
C ASN A 53 11.06 -6.18 -3.41
N LEU A 54 9.93 -6.64 -3.94
CA LEU A 54 9.67 -8.04 -4.26
C LEU A 54 10.08 -8.45 -5.69
N ILE A 55 10.48 -7.51 -6.54
CA ILE A 55 11.01 -7.82 -7.86
C ILE A 55 12.29 -8.68 -7.69
N PRO A 56 12.38 -9.87 -8.30
CA PRO A 56 13.51 -10.79 -8.10
C PRO A 56 14.69 -10.41 -8.98
N ILE A 57 15.21 -9.19 -8.81
CA ILE A 57 16.35 -8.64 -9.53
C ILE A 57 17.45 -8.24 -8.55
N TRP A 58 18.69 -8.64 -8.87
CA TRP A 58 19.90 -8.20 -8.18
C TRP A 58 19.83 -8.38 -6.64
N ASN A 59 20.01 -7.29 -5.89
CA ASN A 59 20.07 -7.25 -4.43
C ASN A 59 18.71 -6.90 -3.78
N LEU A 60 17.63 -6.86 -4.56
CA LEU A 60 16.30 -6.65 -4.01
C LEU A 60 15.89 -7.80 -3.09
N ASP A 61 14.97 -7.50 -2.19
CA ASP A 61 14.49 -8.45 -1.20
C ASP A 61 13.79 -9.65 -1.85
N GLY A 62 13.12 -9.44 -2.99
CA GLY A 62 12.47 -10.45 -3.82
C GLY A 62 13.38 -11.60 -4.22
N SER A 63 14.62 -11.33 -4.64
CA SER A 63 15.58 -12.38 -5.02
C SER A 63 15.89 -13.32 -3.84
N LYS A 64 16.01 -12.75 -2.64
CA LYS A 64 16.31 -13.51 -1.41
C LYS A 64 15.09 -14.31 -0.94
N VAL A 65 13.89 -13.71 -1.00
CA VAL A 65 12.64 -14.39 -0.60
C VAL A 65 12.31 -15.51 -1.58
N LEU A 66 12.47 -15.29 -2.88
CA LEU A 66 12.25 -16.30 -3.91
C LEU A 66 13.20 -17.50 -3.74
N ALA A 67 14.48 -17.26 -3.45
CA ALA A 67 15.47 -18.31 -3.22
C ALA A 67 15.21 -19.13 -1.94
N TRP A 68 14.61 -18.51 -0.92
CA TRP A 68 14.28 -19.18 0.35
C TRP A 68 12.94 -19.92 0.30
N ASN A 69 11.89 -19.29 -0.22
CA ASN A 69 10.55 -19.88 -0.31
C ASN A 69 9.71 -19.20 -1.40
N ILE A 70 9.51 -19.93 -2.51
CA ILE A 70 8.73 -19.45 -3.66
C ILE A 70 7.27 -19.19 -3.33
N ILE A 71 6.65 -19.96 -2.43
CA ILE A 71 5.25 -19.78 -2.05
C ILE A 71 5.07 -18.45 -1.32
N VAL A 72 5.97 -18.16 -0.38
CA VAL A 72 5.95 -16.89 0.36
C VAL A 72 6.19 -15.71 -0.58
N TRP A 73 7.10 -15.85 -1.54
CA TRP A 73 7.33 -14.83 -2.57
C TRP A 73 6.06 -14.59 -3.41
N ILE A 74 5.40 -15.65 -3.90
CA ILE A 74 4.16 -15.54 -4.71
C ILE A 74 3.05 -14.84 -3.91
N ILE A 75 2.82 -15.24 -2.66
CA ILE A 75 1.76 -14.65 -1.83
C ILE A 75 2.03 -13.17 -1.58
N THR A 76 3.26 -12.83 -1.18
CA THR A 76 3.62 -11.44 -0.86
C THR A 76 3.58 -10.54 -2.08
N ILE A 77 4.06 -11.01 -3.25
CA ILE A 77 4.03 -10.20 -4.49
C ILE A 77 2.62 -10.06 -5.03
N ALA A 78 1.76 -11.07 -4.86
CA ALA A 78 0.34 -10.97 -5.21
C ALA A 78 -0.37 -9.91 -4.35
N ILE A 79 -0.16 -9.91 -3.03
CA ILE A 79 -0.76 -8.92 -2.12
C ILE A 79 -0.28 -7.51 -2.49
N ALA A 80 1.04 -7.30 -2.60
CA ALA A 80 1.61 -6.01 -2.96
C ALA A 80 1.14 -5.54 -4.36
N GLY A 81 1.05 -6.48 -5.31
CA GLY A 81 0.59 -6.25 -6.66
C GLY A 81 -0.85 -5.79 -6.70
N VAL A 82 -1.76 -6.47 -5.99
CA VAL A 82 -3.16 -6.07 -5.87
C VAL A 82 -3.29 -4.69 -5.25
N MET A 83 -2.59 -4.42 -4.14
CA MET A 83 -2.62 -3.10 -3.50
C MET A 83 -2.18 -1.99 -4.45
N THR A 84 -1.08 -2.22 -5.18
CA THR A 84 -0.56 -1.25 -6.14
C THR A 84 -1.51 -1.07 -7.31
N TYR A 85 -2.06 -2.17 -7.85
CA TYR A 85 -3.03 -2.13 -8.93
C TYR A 85 -4.29 -1.35 -8.56
N LEU A 86 -4.86 -1.61 -7.37
CA LEU A 86 -6.01 -0.87 -6.86
C LEU A 86 -5.67 0.61 -6.68
N SER A 87 -4.47 0.93 -6.15
CA SER A 87 -4.02 2.31 -6.01
C SER A 87 -3.94 3.03 -7.37
N MET A 88 -3.39 2.39 -8.40
CA MET A 88 -3.17 3.03 -9.71
C MET A 88 -4.43 3.12 -10.56
N THR A 89 -5.38 2.20 -10.40
CA THR A 89 -6.62 2.17 -11.20
C THR A 89 -7.76 2.96 -10.58
N MET A 90 -7.97 2.78 -9.28
CA MET A 90 -9.09 3.41 -8.58
C MET A 90 -8.63 4.65 -7.79
N GLY A 91 -7.38 4.68 -7.33
CA GLY A 91 -6.94 5.69 -6.37
C GLY A 91 -7.40 5.38 -4.95
N ALA A 92 -6.57 5.76 -3.97
CA ALA A 92 -6.85 5.50 -2.55
C ALA A 92 -8.17 6.11 -2.06
N GLU A 93 -8.58 7.25 -2.62
CA GLU A 93 -9.86 7.88 -2.26
C GLU A 93 -11.07 7.01 -2.62
N ASN A 94 -11.10 6.44 -3.83
CA ASN A 94 -12.21 5.59 -4.25
C ASN A 94 -12.23 4.25 -3.50
N ILE A 95 -11.06 3.72 -3.13
CA ILE A 95 -10.97 2.57 -2.22
C ILE A 95 -11.62 2.91 -0.86
N ILE A 96 -11.32 4.10 -0.32
CA ILE A 96 -11.88 4.55 0.96
C ILE A 96 -13.40 4.72 0.87
N ARG A 97 -13.90 5.33 -0.20
CA ARG A 97 -15.35 5.45 -0.46
C ARG A 97 -16.03 4.08 -0.46
N MET A 98 -15.45 3.11 -1.17
CA MET A 98 -15.96 1.74 -1.21
C MET A 98 -15.95 1.05 0.17
N ILE A 99 -14.89 1.23 0.97
CA ILE A 99 -14.80 0.69 2.34
C ILE A 99 -15.89 1.28 3.24
N LEU A 100 -16.22 2.56 3.06
CA LEU A 100 -17.22 3.27 3.84
C LEU A 100 -18.65 3.07 3.31
N GLY A 101 -18.82 2.40 2.17
CA GLY A 101 -20.13 2.21 1.52
C GLY A 101 -20.71 3.48 0.90
N LEU A 102 -19.85 4.39 0.44
CA LEU A 102 -20.18 5.69 -0.17
C LEU A 102 -19.99 5.69 -1.70
#